data_AF-A0A3C1HUR0-F1
#
_entry.id   AF-A0A3C1HUR0-F1
#
_cell.length_a   1.000
_cell.length_b   1.000
_cell.length_c   1.000
_cell.angle_alpha   90.00
_cell.angle_beta   90.00
_cell.angle_gamma   90.00
#
_symmetry.space_group_name_H-M   'P 1'
#
loop_
_entity.id
_entity.type
_entity.pdbx_description
1 polymer ?
#
loop_
_entity_poly.entity_id
_entity_poly.type
_entity_poly.pdbx_seq_one_letter_code
_entity_poly.pdbx_strand_id
1 'polypeptide(L)'
;MISGQAFFVNNHFLWTYFMDLSYIFSSALACEKSFPKFGFKKQSDGFICKKNLRPPCEDFYVLLKINSSLESLTAEVFDSETDEKYALFDMPRANGAFLAKIREQVLELVKEFRKSCFKTSSPKEKYLEFLKEKFNAEPDFPWQDSPDYSVYRCPGGKWFALIMKIKFRQLSLSSAAEEEVWVVNLKADPEKIKGLVNKKSVFPAWHMNKKHWITVLLTAATDFESLCNLTRQSYELVAGKKFL
;
A
#
# COMPACT_ATOMS: atom_id res chain seq x y z
N MET A 1 -10.89 -51.51 7.47
CA MET A 1 -11.19 -50.49 6.44
C MET A 1 -11.87 -49.32 7.11
N ILE A 2 -11.11 -48.29 7.47
CA ILE A 2 -11.66 -46.98 7.86
C ILE A 2 -10.91 -45.97 7.00
N SER A 3 -11.68 -45.27 6.19
CA SER A 3 -11.29 -44.30 5.17
C SER A 3 -10.50 -43.15 5.78
N GLY A 4 -9.38 -42.81 5.14
CA GLY A 4 -8.60 -41.63 5.46
C GLY A 4 -9.36 -40.34 5.14
N GLN A 5 -9.35 -39.42 6.11
CA GLN A 5 -9.54 -38.00 5.84
C GLN A 5 -8.19 -37.33 6.00
N ALA A 6 -7.63 -36.90 4.88
CA ALA A 6 -6.50 -35.99 4.84
C ALA A 6 -6.93 -34.67 5.46
N PHE A 7 -6.37 -34.34 6.63
CA PHE A 7 -6.44 -32.99 7.16
C PHE A 7 -5.58 -32.09 6.26
N PHE A 8 -6.25 -31.24 5.48
CA PHE A 8 -5.61 -30.14 4.80
C PHE A 8 -5.04 -29.19 5.85
N VAL A 9 -3.71 -29.09 5.90
CA VAL A 9 -3.00 -28.09 6.70
C VAL A 9 -3.29 -26.72 6.07
N ASN A 10 -4.24 -25.99 6.65
CA ASN A 10 -4.39 -24.57 6.39
C ASN A 10 -3.13 -23.88 6.92
N ASN A 11 -2.35 -23.27 6.01
CA ASN A 11 -1.27 -22.35 6.33
C ASN A 11 -1.85 -21.15 7.08
N HIS A 12 -2.04 -21.30 8.39
CA HIS A 12 -2.17 -20.18 9.30
C HIS A 12 -0.83 -19.46 9.29
N PHE A 13 -0.86 -18.22 8.77
CA PHE A 13 0.14 -17.20 9.04
C PHE A 13 0.59 -17.31 10.50
N LEU A 14 1.85 -17.69 10.71
CA LEU A 14 2.52 -17.54 11.98
C LEU A 14 2.51 -16.03 12.26
N TRP A 15 1.65 -15.60 13.19
CA TRP A 15 1.63 -14.23 13.68
C TRP A 15 2.89 -14.00 14.50
N THR A 16 4.01 -13.73 13.83
CA THR A 16 5.09 -13.01 14.48
C THR A 16 4.59 -11.57 14.59
N TYR A 17 4.16 -11.19 15.79
CA TYR A 17 3.73 -9.84 16.11
C TYR A 17 4.91 -8.90 15.89
N PHE A 18 4.99 -8.29 14.72
CA PHE A 18 5.88 -7.18 14.42
C PHE A 18 5.05 -6.07 13.80
N MET A 19 5.49 -4.83 13.99
CA MET A 19 4.91 -3.73 13.26
C MET A 19 5.26 -3.87 11.76
N ASP A 20 4.27 -4.29 10.97
CA ASP A 20 4.39 -4.41 9.51
C ASP A 20 4.30 -3.03 8.86
N LEU A 21 5.38 -2.60 8.20
CA LEU A 21 5.51 -1.31 7.53
C LEU A 21 5.69 -1.48 6.01
N SER A 22 5.37 -2.67 5.49
CA SER A 22 5.60 -3.09 4.11
C SER A 22 4.85 -2.27 3.06
N TYR A 23 3.81 -1.52 3.47
CA TYR A 23 3.07 -0.59 2.59
C TYR A 23 3.98 0.42 1.88
N ILE A 24 5.16 0.71 2.44
CA ILE A 24 6.13 1.62 1.83
C ILE A 24 6.56 1.14 0.44
N PHE A 25 6.69 -0.17 0.25
CA PHE A 25 7.08 -0.79 -1.03
C PHE A 25 5.92 -0.93 -2.01
N SER A 26 4.68 -0.84 -1.54
CA SER A 26 3.49 -0.79 -2.42
C SER A 26 3.09 0.64 -2.79
N SER A 27 3.60 1.64 -2.08
CA SER A 27 3.27 3.04 -2.28
C SER A 27 4.40 3.90 -2.82
N ALA A 28 5.62 3.38 -2.90
CA ALA A 28 6.78 4.13 -3.35
C ALA A 28 7.86 3.22 -3.96
N LEU A 29 8.71 3.77 -4.83
CA LEU A 29 9.82 3.03 -5.44
C LEU A 29 11.10 3.22 -4.62
N ALA A 30 11.63 2.12 -4.08
CA ALA A 30 12.87 2.13 -3.32
C ALA A 30 14.07 2.56 -4.19
N CYS A 31 14.97 3.35 -3.60
CA CYS A 31 16.28 3.67 -4.15
C CYS A 31 17.33 2.99 -3.27
N GLU A 32 17.66 1.72 -3.52
CA GLU A 32 18.60 0.97 -2.66
C GLU A 32 19.95 1.67 -2.46
N LYS A 33 20.40 2.45 -3.45
CA LYS A 33 21.64 3.24 -3.37
C LYS A 33 21.64 4.29 -2.24
N SER A 34 20.47 4.71 -1.76
CA SER A 34 20.36 5.64 -0.63
C SER A 34 20.24 4.95 0.73
N PHE A 35 19.97 3.63 0.77
CA PHE A 35 19.81 2.88 2.02
C PHE A 35 21.03 3.01 2.96
N PRO A 36 22.28 2.91 2.46
CA PRO A 36 23.46 3.11 3.31
C PRO A 36 23.55 4.50 3.95
N LYS A 37 23.09 5.54 3.24
CA LYS A 37 23.09 6.92 3.75
C LYS A 37 22.10 7.10 4.90
N PHE A 38 20.98 6.37 4.88
CA PHE A 38 20.04 6.35 6.00
C PHE A 38 20.59 5.55 7.20
N GLY A 39 21.45 4.57 6.95
CA GLY A 39 22.11 3.74 7.96
C GLY A 39 21.81 2.25 7.84
N PHE A 40 21.20 1.80 6.74
CA PHE A 40 21.03 0.38 6.47
C PHE A 40 22.34 -0.27 6.05
N LYS A 41 22.60 -1.47 6.57
CA LYS A 41 23.70 -2.34 6.17
C LYS A 41 23.13 -3.54 5.44
N LYS A 42 23.73 -3.90 4.31
CA LYS A 42 23.35 -5.10 3.55
C LYS A 42 23.77 -6.36 4.31
N GLN A 43 22.89 -7.35 4.32
CA GLN A 43 23.07 -8.68 4.89
C GLN A 43 22.75 -9.74 3.83
N SER A 44 22.95 -11.03 4.14
CA SER A 44 22.60 -12.13 3.23
C SER A 44 21.11 -12.22 2.93
N ASP A 45 20.26 -11.81 3.87
CA ASP A 45 18.80 -11.91 3.84
C ASP A 45 18.09 -10.57 3.59
N GLY A 46 18.84 -9.50 3.33
CA GLY A 46 18.30 -8.18 2.99
C GLY A 46 19.11 -7.02 3.59
N PHE A 47 18.46 -6.16 4.37
CA PHE A 47 19.08 -4.98 4.98
C PHE A 47 18.65 -4.80 6.43
N ILE A 48 19.57 -4.33 7.27
CA ILE A 48 19.28 -4.00 8.68
C ILE A 48 19.76 -2.59 9.03
N CYS A 49 18.96 -1.84 9.77
CA CYS A 49 19.32 -0.53 10.31
C CYS A 49 19.01 -0.49 11.80
N LYS A 50 20.02 -0.18 12.63
CA LYS A 50 19.86 0.08 14.06
C LYS A 50 19.83 1.60 14.28
N LYS A 51 18.83 2.09 15.02
CA LYS A 51 18.71 3.50 15.43
C LYS A 51 18.32 3.57 16.90
N ASN A 52 19.05 4.32 17.70
CA ASN A 52 18.61 4.64 19.06
C ASN A 52 17.39 5.57 18.99
N LEU A 53 16.46 5.39 19.92
CA LEU A 53 15.35 6.32 20.09
C LEU A 53 15.84 7.56 20.87
N ARG A 54 15.08 8.64 20.76
CA ARG A 54 15.39 9.94 21.37
C ARG A 54 14.68 10.07 22.72
N PRO A 55 15.12 10.99 23.61
CA PRO A 55 14.42 11.23 24.86
C PRO A 55 12.92 11.51 24.67
N PRO A 56 12.05 10.94 25.51
CA PRO A 56 12.33 10.20 26.76
C PRO A 56 12.49 8.67 26.57
N CYS A 57 12.78 8.19 25.35
CA CYS A 57 12.92 6.77 25.03
C CYS A 57 14.37 6.37 24.73
N GLU A 58 15.36 7.13 25.20
CA GLU A 58 16.80 6.96 24.92
C GLU A 58 17.36 5.59 25.34
N ASP A 59 16.72 4.94 26.32
CA ASP A 59 17.07 3.60 26.78
C ASP A 59 16.62 2.51 25.80
N PHE A 60 16.02 2.85 24.65
CA PHE A 60 15.57 1.91 23.64
C PHE A 60 16.21 2.19 22.28
N TYR A 61 16.33 1.13 21.49
CA TYR A 61 16.69 1.24 20.08
C TYR A 61 15.75 0.40 19.20
N VAL A 62 15.62 0.80 17.95
CA VAL A 62 14.85 0.08 16.93
C VAL A 62 15.78 -0.61 15.93
N LEU A 63 15.44 -1.85 15.57
CA LEU A 63 15.95 -2.55 14.40
C LEU A 63 14.91 -2.51 13.29
N LEU A 64 15.23 -1.81 12.21
CA LEU A 64 14.49 -1.88 10.97
C LEU A 64 15.09 -2.98 10.09
N LYS A 65 14.26 -3.92 9.65
CA LYS A 65 14.69 -5.04 8.79
C LYS A 65 13.92 -5.00 7.48
N ILE A 66 14.65 -5.07 6.38
CA ILE A 66 14.10 -5.18 5.03
C ILE A 66 14.54 -6.51 4.45
N ASN A 67 13.62 -7.28 3.88
CA ASN A 67 13.98 -8.54 3.24
C ASN A 67 14.61 -8.34 1.86
N SER A 68 15.30 -9.36 1.35
CA SER A 68 15.98 -9.30 0.06
C SER A 68 15.08 -9.01 -1.15
N SER A 69 13.77 -9.33 -1.08
CA SER A 69 12.83 -9.01 -2.16
C SER A 69 12.30 -7.58 -2.15
N LEU A 70 12.66 -6.77 -1.13
CA LEU A 70 12.13 -5.41 -0.92
C LEU A 70 10.59 -5.38 -0.86
N GLU A 71 10.02 -6.37 -0.17
CA GLU A 71 8.57 -6.47 0.01
C GLU A 71 8.16 -6.39 1.47
N SER A 72 9.09 -6.60 2.39
CA SER A 72 8.84 -6.53 3.82
C SER A 72 9.73 -5.48 4.48
N LEU A 73 9.12 -4.60 5.28
CA LEU A 73 9.81 -3.75 6.26
C LEU A 73 9.18 -4.00 7.63
N THR A 74 9.98 -4.47 8.58
CA THR A 74 9.53 -4.66 9.97
C THR A 74 10.35 -3.80 10.92
N ALA A 75 9.75 -3.45 12.05
CA ALA A 75 10.42 -2.79 13.16
C ALA A 75 10.34 -3.67 14.41
N GLU A 76 11.46 -3.79 15.11
CA GLU A 76 11.58 -4.41 16.43
C GLU A 76 12.24 -3.42 17.39
N VAL A 77 11.74 -3.32 18.62
CA VAL A 77 12.31 -2.44 19.64
C VAL A 77 12.98 -3.27 20.72
N PHE A 78 14.13 -2.81 21.18
CA PHE A 78 14.96 -3.46 22.18
C PHE A 78 15.36 -2.46 23.26
N ASP A 79 15.50 -2.97 24.47
CA ASP A 79 16.14 -2.27 25.58
C ASP A 79 17.66 -2.17 25.33
N SER A 80 18.22 -0.99 25.49
CA SER A 80 19.61 -0.69 25.13
C SER A 80 20.62 -1.20 26.15
N GLU A 81 20.21 -1.44 27.40
CA GLU A 81 21.09 -1.94 28.46
C GLU A 81 21.18 -3.46 28.40
N THR A 82 20.04 -4.13 28.26
CA THR A 82 19.92 -5.59 28.33
C THR A 82 19.99 -6.28 26.97
N ASP A 83 19.83 -5.54 25.88
CA ASP A 83 19.69 -6.06 24.51
C ASP A 83 18.47 -7.00 24.34
N GLU A 84 17.50 -6.91 25.25
CA GLU A 84 16.28 -7.72 25.23
C GLU A 84 15.17 -7.06 24.40
N LYS A 85 14.41 -7.89 23.68
CA LYS A 85 13.30 -7.42 22.85
C LYS A 85 12.17 -6.87 23.73
N TYR A 86 11.78 -5.63 23.49
CA TYR A 86 10.66 -4.98 24.17
C TYR A 86 9.32 -5.44 23.59
N ALA A 87 8.83 -6.59 24.06
CA ALA A 87 7.64 -7.26 23.50
C ALA A 87 6.35 -6.43 23.51
N LEU A 88 6.20 -5.48 24.44
CA LEU A 88 5.03 -4.59 24.51
C LEU A 88 4.87 -3.73 23.24
N PHE A 89 5.98 -3.42 22.54
CA PHE A 89 5.95 -2.71 21.26
C PHE A 89 5.00 -3.36 20.26
N ASP A 90 5.07 -4.69 20.18
CA ASP A 90 4.36 -5.48 19.18
C ASP A 90 2.91 -5.82 19.55
N MET A 91 2.52 -5.64 20.81
CA MET A 91 1.18 -6.00 21.30
C MET A 91 0.13 -4.95 20.90
N PRO A 92 -0.83 -5.25 19.99
CA PRO A 92 -1.77 -4.23 19.51
C PRO A 92 -2.71 -3.69 20.59
N ARG A 93 -2.97 -4.50 21.63
CA ARG A 93 -3.83 -4.14 22.77
C ARG A 93 -3.07 -3.45 23.90
N ALA A 94 -1.74 -3.43 23.87
CA ALA A 94 -0.96 -2.73 24.87
C ALA A 94 -1.10 -1.22 24.63
N ASN A 95 -1.54 -0.53 25.69
CA ASN A 95 -1.82 0.90 25.69
C ASN A 95 -1.06 1.54 26.86
N GLY A 96 -0.42 2.68 26.60
CA GLY A 96 0.30 3.44 27.61
C GLY A 96 1.00 4.64 26.99
N ALA A 97 1.06 5.77 27.70
CA ALA A 97 1.62 7.00 27.16
C ALA A 97 3.10 6.85 26.73
N PHE A 98 3.88 6.06 27.46
CA PHE A 98 5.27 5.77 27.12
C PHE A 98 5.40 4.90 25.86
N LEU A 99 4.64 3.80 25.80
CA LEU A 99 4.59 2.92 24.63
C LEU A 99 4.13 3.67 23.35
N ALA A 100 3.18 4.60 23.51
CA ALA A 100 2.74 5.45 22.41
C ALA A 100 3.88 6.32 21.85
N LYS A 101 4.72 6.91 22.71
CA LYS A 101 5.90 7.69 22.30
C LYS A 101 6.93 6.84 21.54
N ILE A 102 7.18 5.61 21.98
CA ILE A 102 8.06 4.67 21.25
C ILE A 102 7.49 4.43 19.84
N ARG A 103 6.20 4.09 19.73
CA ARG A 103 5.54 3.85 18.44
C ARG A 103 5.55 5.08 17.54
N GLU A 104 5.33 6.25 18.09
CA GLU A 104 5.41 7.52 17.39
C GLU A 104 6.81 7.76 16.80
N GLN A 105 7.87 7.61 17.61
CA GLN A 105 9.24 7.77 17.13
C GLN A 105 9.63 6.74 16.05
N VAL A 106 9.21 5.48 16.19
CA VAL A 106 9.44 4.47 15.13
C VAL A 106 8.73 4.88 13.84
N LEU A 107 7.48 5.35 13.92
CA LEU A 107 6.75 5.85 12.76
C LEU A 107 7.43 7.07 12.12
N GLU A 108 7.98 7.98 12.92
CA GLU A 108 8.77 9.12 12.43
C GLU A 108 10.02 8.67 11.67
N LEU A 109 10.78 7.72 12.22
CA LEU A 109 11.95 7.15 11.53
C LEU A 109 11.57 6.50 10.21
N VAL A 110 10.43 5.82 10.14
CA VAL A 110 9.92 5.22 8.89
C VAL A 110 9.51 6.30 7.88
N LYS A 111 8.90 7.39 8.34
CA LYS A 111 8.59 8.55 7.48
C LYS A 111 9.87 9.21 6.94
N GLU A 112 10.90 9.37 7.77
CA GLU A 112 12.22 9.87 7.37
C GLU A 112 12.89 8.93 6.36
N PHE A 113 12.83 7.61 6.60
CA PHE A 113 13.33 6.59 5.68
C PHE A 113 12.63 6.68 4.33
N ARG A 114 11.30 6.74 4.33
CA ARG A 114 10.50 6.89 3.11
C ARG A 114 10.89 8.14 2.32
N LYS A 115 10.96 9.28 3.00
CA LYS A 115 11.30 10.57 2.38
C LYS A 115 12.70 10.56 1.76
N SER A 116 13.66 9.92 2.41
CA SER A 116 15.07 9.93 1.99
C SER A 116 15.41 8.84 0.97
N CYS A 117 14.69 7.72 1.00
CA CYS A 117 15.07 6.52 0.25
C CYS A 117 14.07 6.05 -0.79
N PHE A 118 12.95 6.75 -0.97
CA PHE A 118 11.94 6.35 -1.95
C PHE A 118 11.53 7.50 -2.86
N LYS A 119 11.24 7.16 -4.12
CA LYS A 119 10.51 8.02 -5.03
C LYS A 119 9.02 7.83 -4.79
N THR A 120 8.31 8.92 -4.53
CA THR A 120 6.88 8.92 -4.17
C THR A 120 5.99 9.61 -5.22
N SER A 121 6.56 10.09 -6.33
CA SER A 121 5.82 10.79 -7.38
C SER A 121 4.68 9.92 -7.92
N SER A 122 3.45 10.36 -7.73
CA SER A 122 2.26 9.68 -8.23
C SER A 122 2.19 9.75 -9.76
N PRO A 123 1.75 8.67 -10.44
CA PRO A 123 1.49 8.68 -11.87
C PRO A 123 0.18 9.40 -12.24
N LYS A 124 -0.51 10.05 -11.29
CA LYS A 124 -1.83 10.66 -11.51
C LYS A 124 -1.85 11.55 -12.75
N GLU A 125 -0.98 12.56 -12.86
CA GLU A 125 -1.03 13.49 -14.00
C GLU A 125 -0.81 12.79 -15.33
N LYS A 126 0.19 11.90 -15.41
CA LYS A 126 0.43 11.04 -16.58
C LYS A 126 -0.78 10.16 -16.91
N TYR A 127 -1.51 9.70 -15.90
CA TYR A 127 -2.73 8.92 -16.07
C TYR A 127 -3.91 9.78 -16.56
N LEU A 128 -4.03 11.03 -16.10
CA LEU A 128 -5.03 11.98 -16.62
C LEU A 128 -4.78 12.29 -18.10
N GLU A 129 -3.52 12.52 -18.47
CA GLU A 129 -3.10 12.70 -19.87
C GLU A 129 -3.47 11.47 -20.71
N PHE A 130 -3.16 10.26 -20.22
CA PHE A 130 -3.55 9.01 -20.89
C PHE A 130 -5.07 8.91 -21.10
N LEU A 131 -5.88 9.28 -20.11
CA LEU A 131 -7.34 9.26 -20.22
C LEU A 131 -7.83 10.19 -21.34
N LYS A 132 -7.26 11.40 -21.40
CA LYS A 132 -7.57 12.38 -22.43
C LYS A 132 -7.11 11.91 -23.82
N GLU A 133 -5.86 11.49 -23.95
CA GLU A 133 -5.27 11.10 -25.24
C GLU A 133 -5.91 9.83 -25.83
N LYS A 134 -6.20 8.83 -24.99
CA LYS A 134 -6.70 7.55 -25.47
C LYS A 134 -8.21 7.49 -25.60
N PHE A 135 -8.96 8.14 -24.71
CA PHE A 135 -10.41 8.01 -24.70
C PHE A 135 -11.14 9.31 -25.08
N ASN A 136 -10.41 10.42 -25.26
CA ASN A 136 -10.99 11.77 -25.39
C ASN A 136 -12.00 12.05 -24.26
N ALA A 137 -11.70 11.52 -23.06
CA ALA A 137 -12.58 11.56 -21.92
C ALA A 137 -12.20 12.75 -21.03
N GLU A 138 -13.07 13.75 -20.99
CA GLU A 138 -12.95 14.89 -20.08
C GLU A 138 -13.42 14.50 -18.66
N PRO A 139 -12.81 15.09 -17.61
CA PRO A 139 -13.25 14.86 -16.25
C PRO A 139 -14.63 15.49 -15.99
N ASP A 140 -15.49 14.74 -15.31
CA ASP A 140 -16.74 15.23 -14.72
C ASP A 140 -16.58 15.22 -13.18
N PHE A 141 -17.16 16.20 -12.49
CA PHE A 141 -17.00 16.43 -11.05
C PHE A 141 -18.38 16.43 -10.37
N PRO A 142 -18.98 15.26 -10.09
CA PRO A 142 -20.37 15.18 -9.63
C PRO A 142 -20.60 15.68 -8.21
N TRP A 143 -19.53 15.85 -7.41
CA TRP A 143 -19.62 16.12 -5.98
C TRP A 143 -19.08 17.51 -5.61
N GLN A 144 -19.91 18.33 -4.99
CA GLN A 144 -19.51 19.66 -4.52
C GLN A 144 -18.53 19.61 -3.34
N ASP A 145 -18.75 18.69 -2.40
CA ASP A 145 -17.92 18.54 -1.19
C ASP A 145 -16.60 17.80 -1.45
N SER A 146 -16.35 17.36 -2.67
CA SER A 146 -15.12 16.65 -3.07
C SER A 146 -14.70 17.06 -4.47
N PRO A 147 -14.31 18.34 -4.65
CA PRO A 147 -14.05 18.93 -5.97
C PRO A 147 -12.87 18.29 -6.69
N ASP A 148 -11.98 17.60 -5.97
CA ASP A 148 -10.83 16.92 -6.59
C ASP A 148 -11.15 15.49 -7.07
N TYR A 149 -12.38 14.99 -6.85
CA TYR A 149 -12.80 13.67 -7.28
C TYR A 149 -13.46 13.77 -8.66
N SER A 150 -12.94 13.01 -9.62
CA SER A 150 -13.42 13.05 -10.99
C SER A 150 -13.90 11.69 -11.48
N VAL A 151 -14.95 11.71 -12.29
CA VAL A 151 -15.45 10.54 -13.02
C VAL A 151 -15.21 10.72 -14.51
N TYR A 152 -14.92 9.61 -15.18
CA TYR A 152 -14.73 9.57 -16.62
C TYR A 152 -15.78 8.67 -17.23
N ARG A 153 -16.40 9.17 -18.30
CA ARG A 153 -17.58 8.57 -18.93
C ARG A 153 -17.26 8.09 -20.33
N CYS A 154 -17.85 6.97 -20.72
CA CYS A 154 -17.97 6.62 -22.12
C CYS A 154 -18.99 7.57 -22.80
N PRO A 155 -19.04 7.64 -24.15
CA PRO A 155 -20.02 8.47 -24.87
C PRO A 155 -21.48 8.25 -24.46
N GLY A 156 -21.84 7.05 -23.99
CA GLY A 156 -23.17 6.74 -23.44
C GLY A 156 -23.41 7.21 -22.00
N GLY A 157 -22.55 8.07 -21.44
CA GLY A 157 -22.69 8.68 -20.11
C GLY A 157 -22.33 7.78 -18.92
N LYS A 158 -22.05 6.49 -19.13
CA LYS A 158 -21.71 5.54 -18.06
C LYS A 158 -20.25 5.68 -17.62
N TRP A 159 -19.99 5.53 -16.32
CA TRP A 159 -18.64 5.60 -15.73
C TRP A 159 -17.78 4.40 -16.12
N PHE A 160 -16.54 4.66 -16.51
CA PHE A 160 -15.51 3.63 -16.64
C PHE A 160 -14.30 3.90 -15.74
N ALA A 161 -14.12 5.11 -15.23
CA ALA A 161 -13.13 5.40 -14.20
C ALA A 161 -13.66 6.43 -13.19
N LEU A 162 -13.28 6.25 -11.93
CA LEU A 162 -13.51 7.22 -10.85
C LEU A 162 -12.18 7.43 -10.12
N ILE A 163 -11.64 8.64 -10.19
CA ILE A 163 -10.41 9.02 -9.50
C ILE A 163 -10.76 9.76 -8.22
N MET A 164 -10.16 9.35 -7.11
CA MET A 164 -10.43 9.91 -5.79
C MET A 164 -9.20 9.83 -4.89
N LYS A 165 -9.21 10.63 -3.82
CA LYS A 165 -8.17 10.61 -2.78
C LYS A 165 -8.73 9.99 -1.52
N ILE A 166 -8.10 8.93 -1.02
CA ILE A 166 -8.59 8.16 0.12
C ILE A 166 -7.47 7.96 1.15
N LYS A 167 -7.81 7.56 2.36
CA LYS A 167 -6.87 7.12 3.39
C LYS A 167 -6.57 5.63 3.27
N PHE A 168 -5.33 5.20 3.49
CA PHE A 168 -4.97 3.77 3.41
C PHE A 168 -5.78 2.85 4.33
N ARG A 169 -6.29 3.34 5.46
CA ARG A 169 -7.20 2.57 6.34
C ARG A 169 -8.44 2.05 5.61
N GLN A 170 -8.92 2.77 4.59
CA GLN A 170 -10.08 2.38 3.79
C GLN A 170 -9.80 1.15 2.91
N LEU A 171 -8.51 0.80 2.72
CA LEU A 171 -8.05 -0.40 2.03
C LEU A 171 -7.53 -1.48 3.00
N SER A 172 -7.84 -1.36 4.30
CA SER A 172 -7.35 -2.25 5.36
C SER A 172 -5.82 -2.25 5.52
N LEU A 173 -5.16 -1.13 5.17
CA LEU A 173 -3.72 -0.92 5.38
C LEU A 173 -3.49 -0.08 6.64
N SER A 174 -3.41 -0.74 7.79
CA SER A 174 -3.40 -0.10 9.12
C SER A 174 -2.11 0.65 9.45
N SER A 175 -0.96 0.23 8.91
CA SER A 175 0.34 0.83 9.17
C SER A 175 0.51 2.25 8.62
N ALA A 176 -0.34 2.61 7.65
CA ALA A 176 -0.40 3.92 7.00
C ALA A 176 -1.78 4.55 7.15
N ALA A 177 -2.55 4.15 8.16
CA ALA A 177 -3.99 4.37 8.25
C ALA A 177 -4.45 5.80 7.92
N GLU A 178 -3.70 6.81 8.36
CA GLU A 178 -4.02 8.23 8.18
C GLU A 178 -3.39 8.89 6.95
N GLU A 179 -2.47 8.21 6.26
CA GLU A 179 -1.89 8.71 5.03
C GLU A 179 -2.89 8.65 3.88
N GLU A 180 -2.89 9.70 3.06
CA GLU A 180 -3.74 9.81 1.90
C GLU A 180 -3.04 9.29 0.63
N VAL A 181 -3.84 8.73 -0.27
CA VAL A 181 -3.38 8.17 -1.55
C VAL A 181 -4.43 8.42 -2.63
N TRP A 182 -3.96 8.78 -3.82
CA TRP A 182 -4.80 8.82 -5.02
C TRP A 182 -5.08 7.39 -5.50
N VAL A 183 -6.32 7.13 -5.89
CA VAL A 183 -6.75 5.84 -6.43
C VAL A 183 -7.65 6.05 -7.62
N VAL A 184 -7.77 5.01 -8.44
CA VAL A 184 -8.80 4.91 -9.47
C VAL A 184 -9.64 3.65 -9.28
N ASN A 185 -10.95 3.83 -9.27
CA ASN A 185 -11.90 2.74 -9.41
C ASN A 185 -12.13 2.44 -10.87
N LEU A 186 -11.95 1.17 -11.25
CA LEU A 186 -12.16 0.68 -12.60
C LEU A 186 -13.16 -0.46 -12.58
N LYS A 187 -14.01 -0.53 -13.61
CA LYS A 187 -14.92 -1.64 -13.82
C LYS A 187 -14.11 -2.86 -14.27
N ALA A 188 -14.47 -4.02 -13.75
CA ALA A 188 -13.80 -5.26 -14.04
C ALA A 188 -14.83 -6.38 -14.23
N ASP A 189 -14.44 -7.37 -15.02
CA ASP A 189 -15.18 -8.61 -15.19
C ASP A 189 -15.27 -9.34 -13.83
N PRO A 190 -16.48 -9.64 -13.32
CA PRO A 190 -16.68 -10.33 -12.04
C PRO A 190 -15.85 -11.60 -11.89
N GLU A 191 -15.66 -12.35 -12.98
CA GLU A 191 -14.91 -13.61 -12.98
C GLU A 191 -13.40 -13.38 -12.80
N LYS A 192 -12.89 -12.21 -13.23
CA LYS A 192 -11.46 -11.87 -13.19
C LYS A 192 -11.05 -11.13 -11.92
N ILE A 193 -11.99 -10.52 -11.17
CA ILE A 193 -11.68 -9.70 -9.99
C ILE A 193 -10.76 -10.43 -9.01
N LYS A 194 -11.03 -11.71 -8.71
CA LYS A 194 -10.23 -12.48 -7.75
C LYS A 194 -8.76 -12.60 -8.19
N GLY A 195 -8.49 -12.71 -9.48
CA GLY A 195 -7.13 -12.78 -10.04
C GLY A 195 -6.43 -11.42 -10.15
N LEU A 196 -7.20 -10.33 -10.23
CA LEU A 196 -6.66 -8.98 -10.32
C LEU A 196 -6.27 -8.41 -8.93
N VAL A 197 -7.01 -8.76 -7.89
CA VAL A 197 -6.76 -8.25 -6.54
C VAL A 197 -5.52 -8.90 -5.93
N ASN A 198 -4.44 -8.12 -5.84
CA ASN A 198 -3.18 -8.53 -5.24
C ASN A 198 -2.96 -7.98 -3.81
N LYS A 199 -3.88 -7.12 -3.31
CA LYS A 199 -3.79 -6.45 -1.99
C LYS A 199 -2.51 -5.63 -1.78
N LYS A 200 -1.82 -5.27 -2.87
CA LYS A 200 -0.59 -4.46 -2.89
C LYS A 200 -0.84 -3.16 -3.65
N SER A 201 -1.20 -3.28 -4.92
CA SER A 201 -1.52 -2.15 -5.82
C SER A 201 -2.98 -2.18 -6.31
N VAL A 202 -3.62 -3.35 -6.27
CA VAL A 202 -5.01 -3.56 -6.68
C VAL A 202 -5.79 -4.20 -5.53
N PHE A 203 -6.89 -3.55 -5.16
CA PHE A 203 -7.73 -3.87 -4.01
C PHE A 203 -9.17 -4.13 -4.45
N PRO A 204 -9.98 -4.81 -3.62
CA PRO A 204 -11.43 -4.80 -3.79
C PRO A 204 -11.93 -3.35 -3.82
N ALA A 205 -12.97 -3.08 -4.61
CA ALA A 205 -13.47 -1.72 -4.75
C ALA A 205 -13.79 -1.03 -3.40
N TRP A 206 -13.32 0.21 -3.29
CA TRP A 206 -13.74 1.19 -2.30
C TRP A 206 -14.90 2.03 -2.86
N HIS A 207 -15.95 2.28 -2.07
CA HIS A 207 -17.23 2.95 -2.45
C HIS A 207 -18.04 2.36 -3.62
N MET A 208 -17.48 1.47 -4.45
CA MET A 208 -18.18 0.85 -5.58
C MET A 208 -18.51 -0.62 -5.31
N ASN A 209 -19.38 -1.20 -6.16
CA ASN A 209 -19.76 -2.60 -6.05
C ASN A 209 -18.55 -3.53 -6.30
N LYS A 210 -18.06 -4.17 -5.22
CA LYS A 210 -16.89 -5.08 -5.24
C LYS A 210 -17.03 -6.30 -6.17
N LYS A 211 -18.23 -6.62 -6.66
CA LYS A 211 -18.45 -7.66 -7.68
C LYS A 211 -18.10 -7.20 -9.10
N HIS A 212 -18.04 -5.89 -9.35
CA HIS A 212 -17.87 -5.33 -10.69
C HIS A 212 -16.77 -4.28 -10.79
N TRP A 213 -16.15 -3.93 -9.67
CA TRP A 213 -15.16 -2.86 -9.60
C TRP A 213 -13.95 -3.28 -8.78
N ILE A 214 -12.82 -2.71 -9.13
CA ILE A 214 -11.55 -2.78 -8.41
C ILE A 214 -11.06 -1.38 -8.09
N THR A 215 -10.25 -1.25 -7.04
CA THR A 215 -9.52 -0.01 -6.72
C THR A 215 -8.05 -0.21 -7.02
N VAL A 216 -7.48 0.63 -7.88
CA VAL A 216 -6.05 0.62 -8.21
C VAL A 216 -5.39 1.84 -7.57
N LEU A 217 -4.28 1.63 -6.87
CA LEU A 217 -3.48 2.73 -6.32
C LEU A 217 -2.81 3.53 -7.44
N LEU A 218 -2.74 4.85 -7.29
CA LEU A 218 -1.96 5.74 -8.15
C LEU A 218 -0.73 6.22 -7.38
N THR A 219 0.23 5.32 -7.21
CA THR A 219 1.49 5.55 -6.48
C THR A 219 2.69 5.35 -7.41
N ALA A 220 3.89 5.76 -6.97
CA ALA A 220 5.09 5.54 -7.78
C ALA A 220 5.34 4.05 -8.09
N ALA A 221 4.85 3.14 -7.23
CA ALA A 221 4.97 1.69 -7.41
C ALA A 221 3.89 1.09 -8.33
N THR A 222 2.94 1.88 -8.82
CA THR A 222 1.94 1.41 -9.77
C THR A 222 2.59 1.09 -11.10
N ASP A 223 2.44 -0.15 -11.55
CA ASP A 223 2.75 -0.52 -12.92
C ASP A 223 1.80 0.23 -13.87
N PHE A 224 2.35 1.22 -14.56
CA PHE A 224 1.59 2.11 -15.42
C PHE A 224 1.02 1.40 -16.65
N GLU A 225 1.71 0.38 -17.18
CA GLU A 225 1.21 -0.36 -18.33
C GLU A 225 -0.01 -1.21 -17.95
N SER A 226 0.10 -1.92 -16.82
CA SER A 226 -1.03 -2.65 -16.24
C SER A 226 -2.22 -1.74 -15.93
N LEU A 227 -1.98 -0.55 -15.36
CA LEU A 227 -3.02 0.46 -15.12
C LEU A 227 -3.73 0.86 -16.42
N CYS A 228 -2.96 1.19 -17.46
CA CYS A 228 -3.51 1.56 -18.77
C CYS A 228 -4.33 0.41 -19.37
N ASN A 229 -3.87 -0.84 -19.26
CA ASN A 229 -4.58 -2.01 -19.74
C ASN A 229 -5.91 -2.25 -18.98
N LEU A 230 -5.90 -2.17 -17.65
CA LEU A 230 -7.12 -2.27 -16.83
C LEU A 230 -8.13 -1.19 -17.18
N THR A 231 -7.64 0.01 -17.49
CA THR A 231 -8.49 1.15 -17.87
C THR A 231 -9.16 0.91 -19.22
N ARG A 232 -8.44 0.38 -20.21
CA ARG A 232 -9.03 -0.04 -21.50
C ARG A 232 -10.11 -1.10 -21.28
N GLN A 233 -9.83 -2.15 -20.52
CA GLN A 233 -10.81 -3.20 -20.22
C GLN A 233 -12.06 -2.65 -19.52
N SER A 234 -11.88 -1.73 -18.57
CA SER A 234 -13.01 -1.05 -17.92
C SER A 234 -13.87 -0.28 -18.93
N TYR A 235 -13.23 0.49 -19.83
CA TYR A 235 -13.92 1.21 -20.89
C TYR A 235 -14.68 0.26 -21.81
N GLU A 236 -14.05 -0.83 -22.28
CA GLU A 236 -14.67 -1.82 -23.16
C GLU A 236 -15.90 -2.48 -22.53
N LEU A 237 -15.81 -2.86 -21.24
CA LEU A 237 -16.92 -3.43 -20.47
C LEU A 237 -18.11 -2.47 -20.35
N VAL A 238 -17.87 -1.16 -20.37
CA VAL A 238 -18.91 -0.14 -20.21
C VAL A 238 -19.48 0.31 -21.56
N ALA A 239 -18.61 0.50 -22.56
CA ALA A 239 -18.96 0.94 -23.90
C ALA A 239 -19.53 -0.18 -24.78
N GLY A 240 -19.27 -1.45 -24.44
CA GLY A 240 -19.68 -2.60 -25.24
C GLY A 240 -18.94 -2.73 -26.57
N LYS A 241 -17.77 -2.09 -26.71
CA LYS A 241 -16.92 -2.10 -27.90
C LYS A 241 -15.50 -2.44 -27.49
N LYS A 242 -14.84 -3.31 -28.27
CA LYS A 242 -13.39 -3.56 -28.10
C LYS A 242 -12.60 -2.33 -28.57
N PHE A 243 -11.58 -1.99 -27.81
CA PHE A 243 -10.59 -0.98 -28.14
C PHE A 243 -9.53 -1.67 -29.02
N LEU A 244 -9.33 -1.17 -30.24
CA LEU A 244 -8.26 -1.61 -31.15
C LEU A 244 -6.99 -0.82 -30.90
#